data_AF-A0A522GBV5-F1
#
_entry.id   AF-A0A522GBV5-F1
#
_cell.length_a   1.000
_cell.length_b   1.000
_cell.length_c   1.000
_cell.angle_alpha   90.00
_cell.angle_beta   90.00
_cell.angle_gamma   90.00
#
_symmetry.space_group_name_H-M   'P 1'
#
loop_
_entity.id
_entity.type
_entity.pdbx_description
1 polymer ?
#
loop_
_entity_poly.entity_id
_entity_poly.type
_entity_poly.pdbx_seq_one_letter_code
_entity_poly.pdbx_strand_id
1 'polypeptide(L)'
;MRYLGSLSGNGVIMRDGEDVGRAAYDFDGFLQPKIGITSSGEIRIEAVILQSVFGRNDIQLRTDDGRLFALRFSEKKLLAAAESAHVEVTGELPVQQDWHH
;
A
#
# COMPACT_ATOMS: atom_id res chain seq x y z
N MET A 1 17.39 -9.09 6.52
CA MET A 1 16.26 -8.74 5.64
C MET A 1 16.67 -9.11 4.22
N ARG A 2 15.90 -9.94 3.51
CA ARG A 2 16.18 -10.35 2.12
C ARG A 2 15.11 -9.75 1.22
N TYR A 3 15.49 -8.99 0.20
CA TYR A 3 14.56 -8.48 -0.80
C TYR A 3 13.94 -9.63 -1.60
N LEU A 4 12.64 -9.57 -1.85
CA LEU A 4 11.87 -10.57 -2.61
C LEU A 4 11.48 -10.09 -4.01
N GLY A 5 11.45 -8.77 -4.23
CA GLY A 5 10.92 -8.15 -5.44
C GLY A 5 9.89 -7.07 -5.11
N SER A 6 9.27 -6.54 -6.14
CA SER A 6 8.24 -5.51 -6.08
C SER A 6 6.88 -6.03 -6.58
N LEU A 7 5.83 -5.33 -6.18
CA LEU A 7 4.47 -5.40 -6.68
C LEU A 7 4.05 -3.99 -7.05
N SER A 8 3.79 -3.78 -8.34
CA SER A 8 3.27 -2.51 -8.83
C SER A 8 2.01 -2.73 -9.64
N GLY A 9 1.16 -1.71 -9.69
CA GLY A 9 -0.10 -1.80 -10.41
C GLY A 9 -1.05 -0.67 -10.08
N ASN A 10 -2.33 -0.90 -10.39
CA ASN A 10 -3.42 0.01 -10.09
C ASN A 10 -4.48 -0.67 -9.24
N GLY A 11 -5.26 0.13 -8.54
CA GLY A 11 -6.37 -0.34 -7.74
C GLY A 11 -7.26 0.80 -7.26
N VAL A 12 -8.11 0.47 -6.30
CA VAL A 12 -9.01 1.40 -5.63
C VAL A 12 -8.68 1.44 -4.14
N ILE A 13 -8.42 2.64 -3.64
CA ILE A 13 -8.34 2.90 -2.20
C ILE A 13 -9.75 2.82 -1.64
N MET A 14 -9.91 2.03 -0.59
CA MET A 14 -11.14 1.87 0.16
C MET A 14 -10.97 2.35 1.59
N ARG A 15 -12.06 2.88 2.15
CA ARG A 15 -12.17 3.27 3.56
C ARG A 15 -13.45 2.68 4.11
N ASP A 16 -13.35 1.84 5.13
CA ASP A 16 -14.49 1.16 5.74
C ASP A 16 -15.33 0.37 4.71
N GLY A 17 -14.66 -0.24 3.73
CA GLY A 17 -15.30 -0.98 2.62
C GLY A 17 -15.90 -0.13 1.51
N GLU A 18 -15.88 1.21 1.62
CA GLU A 18 -16.33 2.12 0.57
C GLU A 18 -15.18 2.54 -0.34
N ASP A 19 -15.41 2.54 -1.66
CA ASP A 19 -14.45 3.04 -2.64
C ASP A 19 -14.26 4.55 -2.50
N VAL A 20 -13.01 4.99 -2.31
CA VAL A 20 -12.65 6.41 -2.16
C VAL A 20 -12.03 6.97 -3.43
N GLY A 21 -11.16 6.21 -4.10
CA GLY A 21 -10.50 6.70 -5.31
C GLY A 21 -9.52 5.72 -5.96
N ARG A 22 -9.24 5.95 -7.25
CA ARG A 22 -8.24 5.17 -8.00
C ARG A 22 -6.83 5.55 -7.54
N ALA A 23 -5.98 4.55 -7.36
CA ALA A 23 -4.57 4.74 -7.02
C ALA A 23 -3.67 3.84 -7.87
N ALA A 24 -2.46 4.33 -8.12
CA ALA A 24 -1.33 3.49 -8.49
C ALA A 24 -0.56 3.10 -7.23
N TYR A 25 0.11 1.96 -7.24
CA TYR A 25 0.94 1.50 -6.12
C TYR A 25 2.26 0.91 -6.62
N ASP A 26 3.26 0.98 -5.76
CA ASP A 26 4.56 0.36 -5.92
C ASP A 26 5.05 -0.10 -4.55
N PHE A 27 5.10 -1.42 -4.33
CA PHE A 27 5.40 -2.05 -3.04
C PHE A 27 6.59 -2.98 -3.16
N ASP A 28 7.51 -2.88 -2.22
CA ASP A 28 8.65 -3.77 -2.08
C ASP A 28 8.40 -4.83 -1.01
N GLY A 29 8.72 -6.08 -1.34
CA GLY A 29 8.60 -7.23 -0.46
C GLY A 29 9.94 -7.64 0.14
N PHE A 30 9.94 -7.98 1.43
CA PHE A 30 11.13 -8.41 2.15
C PHE A 30 10.83 -9.62 3.04
N LEU A 31 11.74 -10.59 3.06
CA LEU A 31 11.71 -11.68 4.03
C LEU A 31 12.58 -11.34 5.25
N GLN A 32 11.96 -11.41 6.42
CA GLN A 32 12.61 -11.21 7.72
C GLN A 32 12.56 -12.52 8.55
N PRO A 33 13.70 -13.02 9.06
CA PRO A 33 13.80 -14.35 9.68
C PRO A 33 12.83 -14.66 10.84
N LYS A 34 12.32 -13.65 11.55
CA LYS A 34 11.40 -13.81 12.70
C LYS A 34 9.99 -13.25 12.47
N ILE A 35 9.83 -12.42 11.44
CA ILE A 35 8.58 -11.69 11.17
C ILE A 35 7.86 -12.31 9.97
N GLY A 36 8.59 -12.99 9.08
CA GLY A 36 8.04 -13.49 7.82
C GLY A 36 8.19 -12.45 6.70
N ILE A 37 7.25 -12.48 5.74
CA ILE A 37 7.21 -11.52 4.65
C ILE A 37 6.65 -10.20 5.20
N THR A 38 7.34 -9.10 4.92
CA THR A 38 6.93 -7.73 5.21
C THR A 38 6.93 -6.95 3.91
N SER A 39 6.04 -5.96 3.78
CA SER A 39 5.95 -5.16 2.57
C SER A 39 5.72 -3.70 2.92
N SER A 40 6.36 -2.81 2.17
CA SER A 40 6.16 -1.37 2.27
C SER A 40 6.41 -0.73 0.91
N GLY A 41 5.93 0.49 0.72
CA GLY A 41 6.15 1.20 -0.53
C GLY A 41 5.38 2.48 -0.62
N GLU A 42 4.96 2.84 -1.83
CA GLU A 42 4.29 4.09 -2.13
C GLU A 42 2.94 3.83 -2.79
N ILE A 43 1.94 4.65 -2.44
CA ILE A 43 0.72 4.82 -3.23
C ILE A 43 0.72 6.21 -3.87
N ARG A 44 0.15 6.30 -5.08
CA ARG A 44 -0.09 7.54 -5.80
C ARG A 44 -1.57 7.71 -6.09
N ILE A 45 -2.15 8.82 -5.62
CA ILE A 45 -3.58 9.14 -5.70
C ILE A 45 -3.79 10.66 -5.70
N GLU A 46 -4.92 11.15 -6.21
CA GLU A 46 -5.25 12.58 -6.18
C GLU A 46 -5.07 13.18 -4.78
N ALA A 47 -4.43 14.36 -4.71
CA ALA A 47 -4.09 15.00 -3.45
C ALA A 47 -5.29 15.21 -2.52
N VAL A 48 -6.46 15.56 -3.07
CA VAL A 48 -7.70 15.74 -2.28
C VAL A 48 -8.13 14.44 -1.62
N ILE A 49 -7.97 13.31 -2.32
CA ILE A 49 -8.30 12.00 -1.78
C ILE A 49 -7.25 11.58 -0.77
N LEU A 50 -5.96 11.77 -1.06
CA LEU A 50 -4.86 11.45 -0.15
C LEU A 50 -5.03 12.17 1.20
N GLN A 51 -5.37 13.45 1.16
CA GLN A 51 -5.68 14.24 2.37
C GLN A 51 -6.86 13.66 3.16
N SER A 52 -7.88 13.13 2.48
CA SER A 52 -9.07 12.57 3.13
C SER A 52 -8.81 11.23 3.83
N VAL A 53 -7.80 10.48 3.40
CA VAL A 53 -7.46 9.14 3.94
C VAL A 53 -6.23 9.14 4.85
N PHE A 54 -5.36 10.14 4.75
CA PHE A 54 -4.10 10.18 5.49
C PHE A 54 -4.29 10.11 7.02
N GLY A 55 -3.43 9.32 7.68
CA GLY A 55 -3.45 9.13 9.13
C GLY A 55 -4.58 8.22 9.64
N ARG A 56 -5.45 7.72 8.76
CA ARG A 56 -6.44 6.70 9.11
C ARG A 56 -5.82 5.30 9.15
N ASN A 57 -6.46 4.41 9.90
CA ASN A 57 -6.02 3.02 10.13
C ASN A 57 -6.92 1.98 9.45
N ASP A 58 -8.00 2.42 8.81
CA ASP A 58 -9.03 1.60 8.16
C ASP A 58 -8.91 1.67 6.62
N ILE A 59 -7.71 1.97 6.13
CA ILE A 59 -7.45 2.13 4.70
C ILE A 59 -7.03 0.81 4.08
N GLN A 60 -7.66 0.49 2.96
CA GLN A 60 -7.33 -0.69 2.18
C GLN A 60 -7.07 -0.30 0.73
N LEU A 61 -6.29 -1.11 0.03
CA LEU A 61 -6.14 -1.07 -1.42
C LEU A 61 -6.67 -2.38 -1.98
N ARG A 62 -7.71 -2.28 -2.81
CA ARG A 62 -8.16 -3.38 -3.66
C ARG A 62 -7.51 -3.23 -5.02
N THR A 63 -6.61 -4.13 -5.37
CA THR A 63 -5.90 -4.10 -6.66
C THR A 63 -6.81 -4.57 -7.79
N ASP A 64 -6.46 -4.19 -9.02
CA ASP A 64 -7.22 -4.58 -10.21
C ASP A 64 -7.19 -6.10 -10.48
N ASP A 65 -6.18 -6.82 -9.98
CA ASP A 65 -6.11 -8.29 -10.00
C ASP A 65 -6.86 -8.97 -8.84
N GLY A 66 -7.56 -8.19 -8.00
CA GLY A 66 -8.48 -8.68 -6.98
C GLY A 66 -7.85 -8.93 -5.60
N ARG A 67 -6.58 -8.58 -5.39
CA ARG A 67 -5.95 -8.65 -4.06
C ARG A 67 -6.44 -7.51 -3.18
N LEU A 68 -6.43 -7.74 -1.87
CA LEU A 68 -6.79 -6.75 -0.87
C LEU A 68 -5.65 -6.56 0.12
N PHE A 69 -5.16 -5.33 0.22
CA PHE A 69 -4.08 -4.97 1.13
C PHE A 69 -4.55 -3.97 2.17
N ALA A 70 -4.21 -4.19 3.44
CA ALA A 70 -4.42 -3.18 4.48
C ALA A 70 -3.21 -2.24 4.51
N LEU A 71 -3.48 -0.94 4.46
CA LEU A 71 -2.44 0.09 4.38
C LEU A 71 -2.32 0.86 5.69
N ARG A 72 -1.09 1.15 6.09
CA ARG A 72 -0.79 2.06 7.19
C ARG A 72 0.22 3.10 6.74
N PHE A 73 -0.14 4.38 6.84
CA PHE A 73 0.78 5.47 6.51
C PHE A 73 2.01 5.45 7.44
N SER A 74 3.19 5.46 6.82
CA SER A 74 4.48 5.50 7.53
C SER A 74 4.87 6.92 7.94
N GLU A 75 4.38 7.91 7.20
CA GLU A 75 4.65 9.32 7.43
C GLU A 75 3.80 9.90 8.57
N LYS A 76 4.39 10.84 9.33
CA LYS A 76 3.68 11.56 10.40
C LYS A 76 3.00 12.84 9.91
N LYS A 77 3.38 13.34 8.74
CA LYS A 77 2.88 14.58 8.15
C LYS A 77 2.82 14.41 6.65
N LEU A 78 1.72 14.85 6.05
CA LEU A 78 1.54 14.92 4.61
C LEU A 78 1.69 16.38 4.16
N LEU A 79 2.35 16.60 3.02
CA LEU A 79 2.36 17.92 2.40
C LEU A 79 0.99 18.22 1.77
N ALA A 80 0.55 19.47 1.81
CA ALA A 80 -0.80 19.87 1.38
C ALA A 80 -1.10 19.62 -0.12
N ALA A 81 -0.09 19.35 -0.94
CA ALA A 81 -0.24 19.01 -2.35
C ALA A 81 0.46 17.68 -2.70
N ALA A 82 0.72 16.83 -1.71
CA ALA A 82 1.26 15.51 -1.97
C ALA A 82 0.23 14.66 -2.72
N GLU A 83 0.70 14.00 -3.78
CA GLU A 83 -0.06 13.00 -4.54
C GLU A 83 0.50 11.60 -4.31
N SER A 84 1.49 11.47 -3.44
CA SER A 84 2.07 10.20 -3.03
C SER A 84 2.28 10.15 -1.52
N ALA A 85 2.27 8.94 -0.96
CA ALA A 85 2.59 8.71 0.43
C ALA A 85 3.21 7.32 0.64
N HIS A 86 4.16 7.24 1.55
CA HIS A 86 4.71 5.96 1.98
C HIS A 86 3.77 5.22 2.94
N VAL A 87 3.62 3.91 2.68
CA VAL A 87 2.77 3.01 3.46
C VAL A 87 3.50 1.72 3.81
N GLU A 88 3.21 1.20 5.00
CA GLU A 88 3.39 -0.21 5.33
C GLU A 88 2.18 -0.98 4.80
N VAL A 89 2.44 -2.13 4.18
CA VAL A 89 1.43 -3.03 3.65
C VAL A 89 1.30 -4.22 4.60
N THR A 90 0.10 -4.41 5.10
CA THR A 90 -0.24 -5.42 6.12
C THR A 90 -1.40 -6.28 5.68
N GLY A 91 -1.66 -7.36 6.41
CA GLY A 91 -2.66 -8.37 6.07
C GLY A 91 -2.04 -9.56 5.37
N GLU A 92 -2.79 -10.17 4.45
CA GLU A 92 -2.32 -11.32 3.68
C GLU A 92 -1.41 -10.87 2.54
N LEU A 93 -0.10 -10.91 2.78
CA LEU A 93 0.90 -10.61 1.77
C LEU A 93 1.12 -11.82 0.84
N PRO A 94 1.45 -11.59 -0.45
CA PRO A 94 1.69 -12.67 -1.39
C PRO A 94 2.86 -13.56 -0.99
N VAL A 95 2.80 -14.83 -1.40
CA VAL A 95 3.90 -15.77 -1.18
C VAL A 95 5.14 -15.33 -1.95
N GLN A 96 6.31 -15.83 -1.52
CA GLN A 96 7.60 -15.39 -2.07
C GLN A 96 7.69 -15.44 -3.61
N GLN A 97 7.01 -16.39 -4.27
CA GLN A 97 7.06 -16.57 -5.73
C GLN A 97 6.30 -15.51 -6.53
N ASP A 98 5.39 -14.79 -5.87
CA ASP A 98 4.53 -13.78 -6.51
C ASP A 98 5.17 -12.39 -6.55
N TRP A 99 6.38 -12.24 -5.99
CA TRP A 99 7.15 -11.01 -6.01
C TRP A 99 8.04 -10.97 -7.27
N HIS A 100 8.04 -9.85 -7.98
CA HIS A 100 8.73 -9.71 -9.26
C HIS A 100 10.01 -8.88 -9.14
N HIS A 101 11.07 -9.27 -9.85
CA HIS A 101 12.35 -8.56 -9.90
C HIS A 101 12.40 -7.53 -11.02
#